data_AF-A0A3A8JVM9-F1
#
_entry.id   AF-A0A3A8JVM9-F1
#
_cell.length_a   1.000
_cell.length_b   1.000
_cell.length_c   1.000
_cell.angle_alpha   90.00
_cell.angle_beta   90.00
_cell.angle_gamma   90.00
#
_symmetry.space_group_name_H-M   'P 1'
#
loop_
_entity.id
_entity.type
_entity.pdbx_description
1 polymer ?
#
loop_
_entity_poly.entity_id
_entity_poly.type
_entity_poly.pdbx_seq_one_letter_code
_entity_poly.pdbx_strand_id
1 'polypeptide(L)'
;MHDDLHPLCNRFLAAADLLGRRWTGVILRILMDGPCRFGELTERIGTISERVLSERLKDLEAEGILERHVDPGPPIRSEYRLTEKGQAFWKVIDELGKWAERWVDVKAPAQKGVGAKATRAAPRKRKSA
;
A
#
# COMPACT_ATOMS: atom_id res chain seq x y z
N MET A 1 19.62 -4.10 -40.59
CA MET A 1 18.24 -4.33 -40.10
C MET A 1 18.38 -5.10 -38.82
N HIS A 2 18.20 -4.42 -37.68
CA HIS A 2 18.20 -4.88 -36.26
C HIS A 2 18.93 -3.79 -35.44
N ASP A 3 18.22 -2.74 -34.98
CA ASP A 3 18.36 -2.20 -33.61
C ASP A 3 17.40 -1.01 -33.27
N ASP A 4 16.12 -1.06 -33.65
CA ASP A 4 15.17 0.06 -33.43
C ASP A 4 14.37 0.00 -32.10
N LEU A 5 14.65 -0.96 -31.21
CA LEU A 5 14.06 -1.07 -29.86
C LEU A 5 14.99 -0.57 -28.73
N HIS A 6 16.14 -0.01 -29.13
CA HIS A 6 17.31 0.29 -28.31
C HIS A 6 17.19 1.61 -27.49
N PRO A 7 16.02 2.04 -26.95
CA PRO A 7 15.83 2.03 -25.49
C PRO A 7 14.36 2.26 -25.03
N LEU A 8 13.69 1.30 -24.37
CA LEU A 8 12.80 1.74 -23.30
C LEU A 8 13.72 2.37 -22.25
N CYS A 9 14.02 3.67 -22.40
CA CYS A 9 15.06 4.42 -21.68
C CYS A 9 15.19 3.90 -20.25
N ASN A 10 16.41 3.61 -19.77
CA ASN A 10 16.64 3.07 -18.41
C ASN A 10 15.82 3.80 -17.32
N ARG A 11 15.55 5.10 -17.53
CA ARG A 11 14.63 5.92 -16.70
C ARG A 11 13.17 5.43 -16.71
N PHE A 12 12.62 5.12 -17.88
CA PHE A 12 11.28 4.55 -18.01
C PHE A 12 11.21 3.17 -17.34
N LEU A 13 12.17 2.28 -17.59
CA LEU A 13 12.18 0.96 -16.95
C LEU A 13 12.30 1.06 -15.42
N ALA A 14 13.14 1.97 -14.91
CA ALA A 14 13.23 2.24 -13.48
C ALA A 14 11.91 2.78 -12.90
N ALA A 15 11.23 3.70 -13.61
CA ALA A 15 9.93 4.21 -13.18
C ALA A 15 8.84 3.13 -13.22
N ALA A 16 8.85 2.26 -14.24
CA ALA A 16 7.93 1.15 -14.36
C ALA A 16 8.15 0.09 -13.26
N ASP A 17 9.41 -0.20 -12.91
CA ASP A 17 9.75 -1.04 -11.76
C ASP A 17 9.16 -0.47 -10.48
N LEU A 18 9.44 0.81 -10.19
CA LEU A 18 8.91 1.51 -9.01
C LEU A 18 7.38 1.47 -8.94
N LEU A 19 6.71 1.66 -10.09
CA LEU A 19 5.26 1.59 -10.21
C LEU A 19 4.75 0.19 -9.87
N GLY A 20 5.41 -0.84 -10.39
CA GLY A 20 5.05 -2.24 -10.20
C GLY A 20 5.33 -2.79 -8.81
N ARG A 21 6.10 -2.07 -7.98
CA ARG A 21 6.37 -2.48 -6.60
C ARG A 21 5.09 -2.56 -5.78
N ARG A 22 4.93 -3.69 -5.10
CA ARG A 22 3.75 -3.94 -4.26
C ARG A 22 3.60 -2.83 -3.20
N TRP A 23 2.36 -2.35 -3.06
CA TRP A 23 1.91 -1.29 -2.14
C TRP A 23 2.18 0.15 -2.57
N THR A 24 3.03 0.41 -3.57
CA THR A 24 3.34 1.78 -4.02
C THR A 24 2.07 2.57 -4.32
N GLY A 25 1.20 2.06 -5.20
CA GLY A 25 -0.04 2.76 -5.57
C GLY A 25 -1.00 2.99 -4.39
N VAL A 26 -1.09 2.04 -3.46
CA VAL A 26 -1.97 2.15 -2.28
C VAL A 26 -1.46 3.23 -1.32
N ILE A 27 -0.16 3.23 -1.02
CA ILE A 27 0.47 4.23 -0.14
C ILE A 27 0.32 5.63 -0.74
N LEU A 28 0.63 5.79 -2.03
CA LEU A 28 0.50 7.07 -2.72
C LEU A 28 -0.94 7.57 -2.73
N ARG A 29 -1.93 6.70 -3.01
CA ARG A 29 -3.35 7.08 -2.98
C ARG A 29 -3.76 7.65 -1.64
N ILE A 30 -3.35 7.01 -0.55
CA ILE A 30 -3.67 7.45 0.82
C ILE A 30 -3.07 8.82 1.11
N LEU A 31 -1.82 9.04 0.70
CA LEU A 31 -1.09 10.28 0.95
C LEU A 31 -1.49 11.44 0.02
N MET A 32 -2.25 11.18 -1.04
CA MET A 32 -2.90 12.24 -1.83
C MET A 32 -3.97 12.98 -1.03
N ASP A 33 -4.58 12.34 -0.02
CA ASP A 33 -5.54 13.00 0.88
C ASP A 33 -4.83 13.90 1.91
N GLY A 34 -3.50 13.79 2.03
CA GLY A 34 -2.68 14.60 2.90
C GLY A 34 -1.63 13.79 3.69
N PRO A 35 -0.84 14.48 4.53
CA PRO A 35 0.15 13.86 5.41
C PRO A 35 -0.48 12.78 6.30
N CYS A 36 0.18 11.64 6.48
CA CYS A 36 -0.28 10.58 7.39
C CYS A 36 0.85 10.06 8.27
N ARG A 37 0.50 9.62 9.48
CA ARG A 37 1.41 8.90 10.37
C ARG A 37 1.54 7.44 9.98
N PHE A 38 2.58 6.79 10.50
CA PHE A 38 2.78 5.36 10.30
C PHE A 38 1.57 4.52 10.74
N GLY A 39 1.04 4.79 11.94
CA GLY A 39 -0.14 4.06 12.45
C GLY A 39 -1.37 4.23 11.58
N GLU A 40 -1.63 5.46 11.13
CA GLU A 40 -2.75 5.76 10.22
C GLU A 40 -2.60 5.04 8.88
N LEU A 41 -1.38 4.96 8.34
CA LEU A 41 -1.10 4.18 7.12
C LEU A 41 -1.38 2.69 7.33
N THR A 42 -0.93 2.11 8.46
CA THR A 42 -1.21 0.70 8.79
C THR A 42 -2.71 0.44 8.90
N GLU A 43 -3.45 1.31 9.59
CA GLU A 43 -4.89 1.20 9.76
C GLU A 43 -5.65 1.33 8.44
N ARG A 44 -5.31 2.32 7.61
CA ARG A 44 -5.97 2.57 6.32
C ARG A 44 -5.70 1.47 5.30
N ILE A 45 -4.53 0.83 5.33
CA ILE A 45 -4.17 -0.27 4.40
C ILE A 45 -4.70 -1.62 4.91
N GLY A 46 -4.68 -1.86 6.22
CA GLY A 46 -5.26 -3.01 6.93
C GLY A 46 -4.64 -4.39 6.67
N THR A 47 -4.01 -4.61 5.52
CA THR A 47 -3.52 -5.93 5.06
C THR A 47 -1.99 -6.00 4.91
N ILE A 48 -1.31 -4.87 5.05
CA ILE A 48 0.15 -4.78 5.02
C ILE A 48 0.71 -5.02 6.43
N SER A 49 1.82 -5.75 6.53
CA SER A 49 2.54 -5.85 7.81
C SER A 49 3.35 -4.58 8.08
N GLU A 50 3.51 -4.21 9.35
CA GLU A 50 4.30 -3.03 9.73
C GLU A 50 5.73 -3.09 9.19
N ARG A 51 6.34 -4.28 9.20
CA ARG A 51 7.67 -4.49 8.61
C ARG A 51 7.69 -4.10 7.13
N VAL A 52 6.75 -4.61 6.34
CA VAL A 52 6.68 -4.35 4.90
C VAL A 52 6.35 -2.89 4.63
N LEU A 53 5.46 -2.28 5.43
CA LEU A 53 5.19 -0.85 5.33
C LEU A 53 6.44 -0.02 5.61
N SER A 54 7.19 -0.34 6.66
CA SER A 54 8.44 0.36 7.02
C SER A 54 9.48 0.26 5.90
N GLU A 55 9.69 -0.94 5.35
CA GLU A 55 10.58 -1.15 4.21
C GLU A 55 10.14 -0.31 3.01
N ARG A 56 8.84 -0.29 2.69
CA ARG A 56 8.31 0.47 1.55
C ARG A 56 8.39 1.98 1.72
N LEU A 57 8.14 2.51 2.92
CA LEU A 57 8.29 3.94 3.18
C LEU A 57 9.74 4.38 3.02
N LYS A 58 10.70 3.59 3.52
CA LYS A 58 12.14 3.84 3.32
C LYS A 58 12.53 3.83 1.84
N ASP A 59 12.03 2.86 1.07
CA ASP A 59 12.30 2.79 -0.37
C ASP A 59 11.76 4.03 -1.09
N LEU A 60 10.53 4.44 -0.79
CA LEU A 60 9.89 5.60 -1.41
C LEU A 60 10.54 6.93 -0.98
N GLU A 61 11.04 7.03 0.24
CA GLU A 61 11.89 8.15 0.69
C GLU A 61 13.22 8.18 -0.07
N ALA A 62 13.89 7.04 -0.24
CA ALA A 62 15.14 6.94 -0.99
C ALA A 62 14.97 7.31 -2.47
N GLU A 63 13.82 6.99 -3.06
CA GLU A 63 13.43 7.40 -4.41
C GLU A 63 12.98 8.87 -4.47
N GLY A 64 12.89 9.59 -3.35
CA GLY A 64 12.43 10.98 -3.28
C GLY A 64 10.96 11.16 -3.64
N ILE A 65 10.16 10.09 -3.55
CA ILE A 65 8.70 10.11 -3.74
C ILE A 65 8.00 10.62 -2.48
N LEU A 66 8.55 10.24 -1.32
CA LEU A 66 8.07 10.66 -0.02
C LEU A 66 9.13 11.47 0.72
N GLU A 67 8.66 12.32 1.62
CA GLU A 67 9.46 12.91 2.67
C GLU A 67 8.86 12.58 4.04
N ARG A 68 9.74 12.37 5.02
CA ARG A 68 9.35 12.15 6.41
C ARG A 68 9.60 13.44 7.20
N HIS A 69 8.52 14.03 7.70
CA HIS A 69 8.58 15.18 8.58
C HIS A 69 8.50 14.73 10.04
N VAL A 70 9.44 15.19 10.88
CA VAL A 70 9.45 14.91 12.32
C VAL A 70 9.11 16.20 13.05
N ASP A 71 7.98 16.19 13.76
CA ASP A 71 7.61 17.24 14.70
C ASP A 71 8.22 16.92 16.07
N PRO A 72 9.16 17.74 16.58
CA PRO A 72 9.85 17.51 17.85
C PRO A 72 9.01 17.88 19.08
N GLY A 73 7.79 18.42 18.90
CA GLY A 73 6.92 18.76 20.01
C GLY A 73 6.53 17.55 20.87
N PRO A 74 6.07 17.75 22.13
CA PRO A 74 5.53 16.66 22.94
C PRO A 74 4.07 16.35 22.54
N PRO A 75 3.73 15.12 22.10
CA PRO A 75 4.61 13.96 21.87
C PRO A 75 5.26 14.01 20.47
N ILE A 76 6.49 13.48 20.37
CA ILE A 76 7.24 13.45 19.10
C ILE A 76 6.42 12.68 18.07
N ARG A 77 6.17 13.30 16.92
CA ARG A 77 5.34 12.73 15.85
C ARG A 77 6.11 12.75 14.55
N SER A 78 5.94 11.71 13.76
CA SER A 78 6.44 11.72 12.38
C SER A 78 5.32 11.43 11.40
N GLU A 79 5.30 12.22 10.33
CA GLU A 79 4.33 12.16 9.25
C GLU A 79 5.06 11.97 7.93
N TYR A 80 4.41 11.26 7.01
CA TYR A 80 4.87 11.05 5.64
C TYR A 80 4.05 11.93 4.71
N ARG A 81 4.73 12.57 3.75
CA ARG A 81 4.12 13.46 2.77
C ARG A 81 4.63 13.13 1.38
N LEU A 82 3.79 13.31 0.37
CA LEU A 82 4.23 13.22 -1.02
C LEU A 82 5.05 14.47 -1.38
N THR A 83 6.22 14.25 -1.94
CA THR A 83 6.99 15.30 -2.60
C THR A 83 6.32 15.71 -3.91
N GLU A 84 6.81 16.78 -4.55
CA GLU A 84 6.38 17.14 -5.91
C GLU A 84 6.56 15.96 -6.90
N LYS A 85 7.69 15.25 -6.79
CA LYS A 85 7.98 14.04 -7.58
C LYS A 85 6.93 12.96 -7.32
N GLY A 86 6.54 12.74 -6.06
CA GLY A 86 5.53 11.76 -5.69
C GLY A 86 4.12 12.10 -6.19
N GLN A 87 3.72 13.38 -6.11
CA GLN A 87 2.44 13.85 -6.63
C GLN A 87 2.38 13.72 -8.17
N ALA A 88 3.47 14.02 -8.86
CA ALA A 88 3.57 13.81 -10.31
C ALA A 88 3.49 12.32 -10.67
N PHE A 89 4.14 11.46 -9.89
CA PHE A 89 4.12 10.01 -10.10
C PHE A 89 2.73 9.40 -9.85
N TRP A 90 1.99 9.90 -8.86
CA TRP A 90 0.60 9.51 -8.62
C TRP A 90 -0.28 9.66 -9.87
N LYS A 91 -0.11 10.73 -10.67
CA LYS A 91 -0.90 10.93 -11.89
C LYS A 91 -0.73 9.78 -12.89
N VAL A 92 0.48 9.22 -13.00
CA VAL A 92 0.75 8.05 -13.85
C VAL A 92 0.03 6.81 -13.33
N ILE A 93 0.06 6.60 -12.01
CA ILE A 93 -0.62 5.49 -11.35
C ILE A 93 -2.14 5.60 -11.51
N ASP A 94 -2.69 6.81 -11.38
CA ASP A 94 -4.13 7.09 -11.54
C ASP A 94 -4.59 6.81 -12.97
N GLU A 95 -3.83 7.23 -13.98
CA GLU A 95 -4.13 6.90 -15.39
C GLU A 95 -4.04 5.39 -15.66
N LEU A 96 -3.06 4.70 -15.07
CA LEU A 96 -3.00 3.25 -15.15
C LEU A 96 -4.22 2.59 -14.48
N GLY A 97 -4.66 3.12 -13.34
CA GLY A 97 -5.88 2.67 -12.65
C GLY A 97 -7.12 2.80 -13.53
N LYS A 98 -7.32 3.97 -14.15
CA LYS A 98 -8.42 4.21 -15.11
C LYS A 98 -8.37 3.30 -16.33
N TRP A 99 -7.17 2.95 -16.78
CA TRP A 99 -7.00 1.97 -17.85
C TRP A 99 -7.39 0.57 -17.35
N ALA A 100 -6.92 0.18 -16.16
CA ALA A 100 -7.21 -1.13 -15.58
C ALA A 100 -8.72 -1.33 -15.34
N GLU A 101 -9.44 -0.31 -14.87
CA GLU A 101 -10.90 -0.35 -14.71
C GLU A 101 -11.65 -0.67 -16.01
N ARG A 102 -11.10 -0.30 -17.16
CA ARG A 102 -11.74 -0.53 -18.47
C ARG A 102 -11.39 -1.89 -19.07
N TRP A 103 -10.22 -2.44 -18.75
CA TRP A 103 -9.64 -3.55 -19.52
C TRP A 103 -9.24 -4.77 -18.67
N VAL A 104 -9.17 -4.64 -17.35
CA VAL A 104 -8.71 -5.70 -16.46
C VAL A 104 -9.89 -6.28 -15.69
N ASP A 105 -10.27 -7.50 -16.06
CA ASP A 105 -11.25 -8.28 -15.29
C ASP A 105 -10.60 -8.90 -14.06
N VAL A 106 -10.93 -8.37 -12.88
CA VAL A 106 -10.55 -8.99 -11.61
C VAL A 106 -11.50 -10.15 -11.35
N LYS A 107 -11.09 -11.38 -11.71
CA LYS A 107 -11.75 -12.58 -11.17
C LYS A 107 -11.59 -12.56 -9.65
N ALA A 108 -12.71 -12.39 -8.93
CA ALA A 108 -12.71 -12.37 -7.48
C ALA A 108 -11.97 -13.60 -6.93
N PRO A 109 -11.09 -13.45 -5.92
CA PRO A 109 -10.47 -14.60 -5.30
C PRO A 109 -11.58 -15.46 -4.69
N ALA A 110 -11.63 -16.74 -5.08
CA ALA A 110 -12.57 -17.70 -4.55
C ALA A 110 -12.51 -17.67 -3.01
N GLN A 111 -13.58 -17.23 -2.37
CA GLN A 111 -13.72 -17.26 -0.92
C GLN A 111 -13.59 -18.72 -0.47
N LYS A 112 -12.44 -19.09 0.10
CA LYS A 112 -12.35 -20.32 0.89
C LYS A 112 -13.21 -20.11 2.13
N GLY A 113 -14.34 -20.80 2.17
CA GLY A 113 -15.31 -20.74 3.26
C GLY A 113 -14.63 -20.90 4.61
N VAL A 114 -14.88 -19.93 5.49
CA VAL A 114 -14.55 -20.04 6.91
C VAL A 114 -15.40 -21.16 7.47
N GLY A 115 -14.78 -22.33 7.69
CA GLY A 115 -15.38 -23.41 8.44
C GLY A 115 -15.73 -22.91 9.84
N ALA A 116 -17.03 -22.81 10.12
CA ALA A 116 -17.54 -22.57 11.45
C ALA A 116 -17.08 -23.70 12.39
N LYS A 117 -16.11 -23.43 13.26
CA LYS A 117 -15.82 -24.32 14.39
C LYS A 117 -16.96 -24.19 15.40
N ALA A 118 -17.88 -25.15 15.35
CA ALA A 118 -18.83 -25.40 16.43
C ALA A 118 -18.07 -25.69 17.72
N THR A 119 -18.10 -24.75 18.67
CA THR A 119 -17.58 -24.98 20.01
C THR A 119 -18.72 -25.57 20.85
N ARG A 120 -18.62 -26.87 21.13
CA ARG A 120 -19.58 -27.63 21.95
C ARG A 120 -19.37 -27.26 23.42
N ALA A 121 -20.28 -26.48 24.01
CA ALA A 121 -20.31 -26.23 25.44
C ALA A 121 -20.93 -27.43 26.18
N ALA A 122 -20.23 -27.95 27.19
CA ALA A 122 -20.69 -29.03 28.06
C ALA A 122 -21.67 -28.50 29.13
N PRO A 123 -22.71 -29.28 29.53
CA PRO A 123 -23.70 -28.80 30.49
C PRO A 123 -23.18 -28.85 31.93
N ARG A 124 -23.30 -27.74 32.65
CA ARG A 124 -23.06 -27.67 34.11
C ARG A 124 -24.21 -28.35 34.85
N LYS A 125 -23.87 -29.33 35.68
CA LYS A 125 -24.76 -29.95 36.68
C LYS A 125 -25.32 -28.88 37.61
N ARG A 126 -26.65 -28.84 37.78
CA ARG A 126 -27.30 -28.13 38.88
C ARG A 126 -27.64 -29.13 39.98
N LYS A 127 -27.09 -28.89 41.16
CA LYS A 127 -27.36 -29.56 42.43
C LYS A 127 -28.53 -28.86 43.14
N SER A 128 -29.31 -29.66 43.87
CA SER A 128 -30.13 -29.29 45.06
C SER A 128 -31.45 -28.54 44.75
N ALA A 129 -32.56 -28.78 45.45
CA ALA A 129 -32.86 -29.53 46.68
C ALA A 129 -34.31 -30.03 46.61
#